data_AF-A0A1B2EVA6-F1
#
_entry.id   AF-A0A1B2EVA6-F1
#
_cell.length_a   1.000
_cell.length_b   1.000
_cell.length_c   1.000
_cell.angle_alpha   90.00
_cell.angle_beta   90.00
_cell.angle_gamma   90.00
#
_symmetry.space_group_name_H-M   'P 1'
#
loop_
_entity.id
_entity.type
_entity.pdbx_description
1 polymer ?
#
loop_
_entity_poly.entity_id
_entity_poly.type
_entity_poly.pdbx_seq_one_letter_code
_entity_poly.pdbx_strand_id
1 'polypeptide(L)'
;MQRILTEERAATDKAAARLADQIAADRLIHIFGPGGHSNLASQEVFFRAGGLMHVSAILDEGTLLSNGALRSMAIERTPGYGKVVIANQRLGQGDLLILVNAYGINAALIDSAIEARARGVFLIGISSREHASSTSPEHPARHPTRQNLHDLVDIAVDTKVPIGDAVVQVPGMSQDIAAISTFANAFALNCLVIRTVSKLIERGIEPPVWRSGNAPGGDEANARFIANFHNRVRAL
;
A
#
# COMPACT_ATOMS: atom_id res chain seq x y z
N MET A 1 -10.97 -9.91 -7.68
CA MET A 1 -9.66 -9.99 -8.36
C MET A 1 -9.74 -9.78 -9.87
N GLN A 2 -10.53 -10.56 -10.64
CA GLN A 2 -10.68 -10.37 -12.09
C GLN A 2 -10.93 -8.91 -12.49
N ARG A 3 -11.91 -8.27 -11.82
CA ARG A 3 -12.25 -6.85 -12.02
C ARG A 3 -11.06 -5.91 -11.77
N ILE A 4 -10.24 -6.17 -10.76
CA ILE A 4 -9.01 -5.39 -10.52
C ILE A 4 -8.06 -5.53 -11.71
N LEU A 5 -7.86 -6.75 -12.22
CA LEU A 5 -6.95 -7.00 -13.34
C LEU A 5 -7.41 -6.34 -14.66
N THR A 6 -8.72 -6.35 -14.92
CA THR A 6 -9.29 -5.87 -16.19
C THR A 6 -9.65 -4.38 -16.16
N GLU A 7 -10.36 -3.93 -15.12
CA GLU A 7 -10.86 -2.55 -15.03
C GLU A 7 -9.74 -1.57 -14.62
N GLU A 8 -8.82 -1.99 -13.76
CA GLU A 8 -7.73 -1.11 -13.27
C GLU A 8 -6.45 -1.22 -14.11
N ARG A 9 -6.51 -1.80 -15.33
CA ARG A 9 -5.34 -1.98 -16.20
C ARG A 9 -4.61 -0.67 -16.48
N ALA A 10 -5.35 0.38 -16.83
CA ALA A 10 -4.75 1.68 -17.15
C ALA A 10 -4.06 2.32 -15.92
N ALA A 11 -4.72 2.30 -14.77
CA ALA A 11 -4.17 2.83 -13.52
C ALA A 11 -2.93 2.04 -13.07
N THR A 12 -3.02 0.71 -13.10
CA THR A 12 -1.90 -0.17 -12.73
C THR A 12 -0.73 -0.08 -13.71
N ASP A 13 -0.98 0.10 -15.01
CA ASP A 13 0.08 0.34 -15.99
C ASP A 13 0.78 1.70 -15.79
N LYS A 14 0.01 2.77 -15.50
CA LYS A 14 0.56 4.09 -15.19
C LYS A 14 1.37 4.06 -13.89
N ALA A 15 0.85 3.40 -12.86
CA ALA A 15 1.56 3.21 -11.59
C ALA A 15 2.86 2.43 -11.80
N ALA A 16 2.80 1.28 -12.48
CA ALA A 16 3.99 0.47 -12.76
C ALA A 16 5.05 1.20 -13.59
N ALA A 17 4.64 2.03 -14.56
CA ALA A 17 5.57 2.87 -15.30
C ALA A 17 6.30 3.86 -14.37
N ARG A 18 5.55 4.52 -13.47
CA ARG A 18 6.13 5.43 -12.48
C ARG A 18 7.06 4.72 -11.50
N LEU A 19 6.71 3.51 -11.04
CA LEU A 19 7.57 2.70 -10.18
C LEU A 19 8.85 2.27 -10.91
N ALA A 20 8.75 1.91 -12.19
CA ALA A 20 9.91 1.58 -13.02
C ALA A 20 10.82 2.80 -13.23
N ASP A 21 10.27 4.00 -13.42
CA ASP A 21 11.05 5.25 -13.49
C ASP A 21 11.82 5.49 -12.18
N GLN A 22 11.17 5.24 -11.04
CA GLN A 22 11.76 5.42 -9.72
C GLN A 22 12.93 4.47 -9.49
N ILE A 23 12.76 3.19 -9.86
CA ILE A 23 13.80 2.18 -9.77
C ILE A 23 14.94 2.44 -10.75
N ALA A 24 14.64 2.86 -11.99
CA ALA A 24 15.65 3.21 -12.99
C ALA A 24 16.52 4.40 -12.54
N ALA A 25 15.96 5.32 -11.75
CA ALA A 25 16.68 6.42 -11.12
C ALA A 25 17.38 6.02 -9.80
N ASP A 26 17.40 4.73 -9.46
CA ASP A 26 17.86 4.17 -8.19
C ASP A 26 17.26 4.90 -6.98
N ARG A 27 15.95 5.10 -6.96
CA ARG A 27 15.20 5.70 -5.84
C ARG A 27 14.27 4.68 -5.20
N LEU A 28 14.00 4.87 -3.91
CA LEU A 28 13.11 3.97 -3.15
C LEU A 28 11.64 4.17 -3.54
N ILE A 29 10.87 3.12 -3.32
CA ILE A 29 9.40 3.11 -3.36
C ILE A 29 8.93 2.98 -1.90
N HIS A 30 8.35 4.03 -1.35
CA HIS A 30 7.80 3.96 0.00
C HIS A 30 6.38 3.39 -0.03
N ILE A 31 6.02 2.59 0.96
CA ILE A 31 4.67 2.05 1.11
C ILE A 31 4.19 2.16 2.56
N PHE A 32 2.94 2.59 2.74
CA PHE A 32 2.30 2.64 4.05
C PHE A 32 0.85 2.17 3.96
N GLY A 33 0.48 1.25 4.85
CA GLY A 33 -0.85 0.68 4.95
C GLY A 33 -1.51 0.94 6.30
N PRO A 34 -1.91 2.18 6.63
CA PRO A 34 -2.51 2.46 7.94
C PRO A 34 -3.84 1.73 8.11
N GLY A 35 -4.01 1.07 9.26
CA GLY A 35 -5.22 0.32 9.63
C GLY A 35 -4.93 -1.15 9.95
N GLY A 36 -5.74 -1.76 10.81
CA GLY A 36 -5.49 -3.09 11.39
C GLY A 36 -4.92 -4.12 10.41
N HIS A 37 -5.72 -4.52 9.42
CA HIS A 37 -5.29 -5.45 8.36
C HIS A 37 -4.59 -4.76 7.18
N SER A 38 -4.81 -3.46 6.97
CA SER A 38 -4.13 -2.69 5.91
C SER A 38 -2.61 -2.70 6.08
N ASN A 39 -2.10 -2.87 7.32
CA ASN A 39 -0.67 -3.01 7.59
C ASN A 39 -0.04 -4.19 6.86
N LEU A 40 -0.81 -5.27 6.65
CA LEU A 40 -0.35 -6.44 5.90
C LEU A 40 0.01 -6.07 4.46
N ALA A 41 -0.58 -5.03 3.87
CA ALA A 41 -0.26 -4.61 2.51
C ALA A 41 1.18 -4.09 2.39
N SER A 42 1.69 -3.38 3.41
CA SER A 42 3.09 -2.93 3.42
C SER A 42 4.04 -4.10 3.61
N GLN A 43 3.69 -5.05 4.49
CA GLN A 43 4.46 -6.26 4.74
C GLN A 43 4.46 -7.20 3.53
N GLU A 44 3.33 -7.28 2.81
CA GLU A 44 3.11 -8.19 1.68
C GLU A 44 4.11 -7.98 0.55
N VAL A 45 4.61 -6.77 0.33
CA VAL A 45 5.60 -6.48 -0.73
C VAL A 45 6.99 -6.11 -0.19
N PHE A 46 7.16 -6.10 1.13
CA PHE A 46 8.43 -5.77 1.77
C PHE A 46 9.23 -7.02 2.12
N PHE A 47 10.53 -7.00 1.79
CA PHE A 47 11.52 -8.00 2.21
C PHE A 47 11.05 -9.46 2.07
N ARG A 48 10.63 -9.85 0.87
CA ARG A 48 10.19 -11.23 0.57
C ARG A 48 10.67 -11.68 -0.80
N ALA A 49 10.79 -12.99 -0.98
CA ALA A 49 11.10 -13.59 -2.27
C ALA A 49 10.15 -13.11 -3.38
N GLY A 50 10.71 -12.72 -4.52
CA GLY A 50 9.96 -12.17 -5.66
C GLY A 50 9.58 -10.69 -5.52
N GLY A 51 9.83 -10.08 -4.35
CA GLY A 51 9.61 -8.64 -4.12
C GLY A 51 10.77 -7.78 -4.63
N LEU A 52 10.46 -6.53 -4.98
CA LEU A 52 11.45 -5.52 -5.38
C LEU A 52 12.26 -5.06 -4.17
N MET A 53 13.58 -4.98 -4.29
CA MET A 53 14.47 -4.56 -3.20
C MET A 53 14.35 -3.07 -2.87
N HIS A 54 13.90 -2.24 -3.82
CA HIS A 54 13.65 -0.81 -3.63
C HIS A 54 12.44 -0.47 -2.73
N VAL A 55 11.65 -1.46 -2.31
CA VAL A 55 10.49 -1.22 -1.43
C VAL A 55 10.96 -0.89 -0.03
N SER A 56 10.58 0.30 0.46
CA SER A 56 10.77 0.76 1.82
C SER A 56 9.42 0.84 2.54
N ALA A 57 9.11 -0.18 3.34
CA ALA A 57 7.86 -0.20 4.10
C ALA A 57 7.94 0.70 5.33
N ILE A 58 6.88 1.48 5.53
CA ILE A 58 6.62 2.23 6.75
C ILE A 58 5.85 1.30 7.69
N LEU A 59 6.57 0.65 8.60
CA LEU A 59 6.04 -0.31 9.57
C LEU A 59 5.70 0.38 10.89
N ASP A 60 4.72 1.27 10.85
CA ASP A 60 4.28 2.00 12.03
C ASP A 60 3.38 1.14 12.94
N GLU A 61 3.77 1.01 14.21
CA GLU A 61 3.14 0.06 15.12
C GLU A 61 1.76 0.51 15.63
N GLY A 62 1.43 1.81 15.58
CA GLY A 62 0.27 2.30 16.31
C GLY A 62 -1.07 1.77 15.78
N THR A 63 -1.14 1.37 14.52
CA THR A 63 -2.32 0.72 13.92
C THR A 63 -2.23 -0.81 13.84
N LEU A 64 -1.17 -1.44 14.35
CA LEU A 64 -1.04 -2.90 14.36
C LEU A 64 -2.01 -3.55 15.35
N LEU A 65 -2.55 -4.71 14.97
CA LEU A 65 -3.45 -5.50 15.84
C LEU A 65 -2.72 -6.15 17.03
N SER A 66 -1.40 -6.35 16.93
CA SER A 66 -0.55 -6.85 18.02
C SER A 66 -0.55 -5.93 19.24
N ASN A 67 -0.87 -4.65 19.05
CA ASN A 67 -1.05 -3.66 20.11
C ASN A 67 -2.49 -3.59 20.66
N GLY A 68 -3.35 -4.53 20.25
CA GLY A 68 -4.76 -4.62 20.66
C GLY A 68 -5.73 -4.11 19.58
N ALA A 69 -6.71 -4.93 19.19
CA ALA A 69 -7.60 -4.64 18.06
C ALA A 69 -8.45 -3.37 18.26
N LEU A 70 -9.02 -3.15 19.45
CA LEU A 70 -9.80 -1.94 19.76
C LEU A 70 -8.91 -0.69 19.79
N ARG A 71 -7.67 -0.82 20.26
CA ARG A 71 -6.69 0.25 20.25
C ARG A 71 -6.30 0.61 18.81
N SER A 72 -6.00 -0.38 17.97
CA SER A 72 -5.70 -0.19 16.54
C SER A 72 -6.81 0.59 15.84
N MET A 73 -8.08 0.20 16.05
CA MET A 73 -9.23 0.91 15.48
C MET A 73 -9.34 2.36 15.97
N ALA A 74 -9.09 2.61 17.26
CA ALA A 74 -9.12 3.96 17.81
C ALA A 74 -7.99 4.84 17.23
N ILE A 75 -6.77 4.30 17.12
CA ILE A 75 -5.62 5.01 16.54
C ILE A 75 -5.84 5.30 15.05
N GLU A 76 -6.33 4.32 14.28
CA GLU A 76 -6.65 4.52 12.85
C GLU A 76 -7.64 5.67 12.61
N ARG A 77 -8.55 5.89 13.58
CA ARG A 77 -9.57 6.95 13.53
C ARG A 77 -9.16 8.25 14.22
N THR A 78 -7.93 8.36 14.73
CA THR A 78 -7.44 9.56 15.41
C THR A 78 -6.89 10.58 14.39
N PRO A 79 -7.51 11.77 14.24
CA PRO A 79 -6.99 12.81 13.36
C PRO A 79 -5.60 13.30 13.78
N GLY A 80 -4.77 13.62 12.80
CA GLY A 80 -3.37 14.01 12.96
C GLY A 80 -2.39 12.84 13.10
N TYR A 81 -2.87 11.60 13.29
CA TYR A 81 -1.98 10.44 13.48
C TYR A 81 -1.12 10.19 12.24
N GLY A 82 -1.75 10.10 11.06
CA GLY A 82 -1.05 9.85 9.80
C GLY A 82 -0.03 10.92 9.44
N LYS A 83 -0.26 12.17 9.85
CA LYS A 83 0.66 13.29 9.67
C LYS A 83 1.97 13.06 10.43
N VAL A 84 1.88 12.62 11.69
CA VAL A 84 3.07 12.33 12.52
C VAL A 84 3.91 11.21 11.88
N VAL A 85 3.24 10.15 11.41
CA VAL A 85 3.92 9.02 10.74
C VAL A 85 4.68 9.49 9.50
N ILE A 86 4.03 10.23 8.59
CA ILE A 86 4.67 10.71 7.36
C ILE A 86 5.77 11.73 7.64
N ALA A 87 5.57 12.63 8.60
CA ALA A 87 6.58 13.62 8.96
C ALA A 87 7.90 12.97 9.43
N ASN A 88 7.81 11.83 10.13
CA ASN A 88 8.96 11.05 10.59
C ASN A 88 9.71 10.33 9.45
N GLN A 89 9.10 10.16 8.27
CA GLN A 89 9.76 9.54 7.12
C GLN A 89 10.66 10.50 6.32
N ARG A 90 10.53 11.81 6.55
CA ARG A 90 11.31 12.85 5.87
C ARG A 90 11.23 12.80 4.32
N LEU A 91 10.11 12.32 3.80
CA LEU A 91 9.82 12.32 2.35
C LEU A 91 9.60 13.74 1.84
N GLY A 92 9.90 13.96 0.55
CA GLY A 92 9.71 15.24 -0.13
C GLY A 92 9.57 15.12 -1.65
N GLN A 93 9.85 16.22 -2.35
CA GLN A 93 9.77 16.29 -3.80
C GLN A 93 10.67 15.23 -4.47
N GLY A 94 10.10 14.48 -5.42
CA GLY A 94 10.77 13.40 -6.13
C GLY A 94 10.65 12.02 -5.46
N ASP A 95 10.17 11.96 -4.22
CA ASP A 95 9.80 10.71 -3.57
C ASP A 95 8.45 10.20 -4.06
N LEU A 96 8.24 8.91 -3.87
CA LEU A 96 6.99 8.23 -4.20
C LEU A 96 6.51 7.44 -2.98
N LEU A 97 5.23 7.58 -2.67
CA LEU A 97 4.56 6.85 -1.60
C LEU A 97 3.31 6.14 -2.13
N ILE A 98 3.24 4.84 -1.88
CA ILE A 98 2.05 4.02 -2.06
C ILE A 98 1.28 3.99 -0.74
N LEU A 99 0.03 4.47 -0.75
CA LEU A 99 -0.89 4.41 0.38
C LEU A 99 -1.92 3.31 0.14
N VAL A 100 -2.04 2.38 1.08
CA VAL A 100 -2.97 1.24 0.97
C VAL A 100 -3.93 1.21 2.15
N ASN A 101 -5.22 1.10 1.88
CA ASN A 101 -6.22 0.89 2.93
C ASN A 101 -7.45 0.20 2.33
N ALA A 102 -8.09 -0.68 3.09
CA ALA A 102 -9.27 -1.39 2.58
C ALA A 102 -10.38 -0.44 2.07
N TYR A 103 -10.61 0.67 2.76
CA TYR A 103 -11.81 1.49 2.60
C TYR A 103 -11.53 2.87 2.02
N GLY A 104 -10.36 3.44 2.27
CA GLY A 104 -9.96 4.72 1.67
C GLY A 104 -10.51 5.97 2.37
N ILE A 105 -10.93 5.85 3.65
CA ILE A 105 -11.68 6.92 4.35
C ILE A 105 -11.14 7.30 5.73
N ASN A 106 -10.31 6.45 6.35
CA ASN A 106 -9.91 6.58 7.75
C ASN A 106 -8.94 7.75 7.99
N ALA A 107 -8.95 8.29 9.22
CA ALA A 107 -8.17 9.47 9.56
C ALA A 107 -6.66 9.29 9.33
N ALA A 108 -6.07 8.21 9.85
CA ALA A 108 -4.65 7.92 9.68
C ALA A 108 -4.23 7.86 8.19
N LEU A 109 -5.08 7.33 7.31
CA LEU A 109 -4.80 7.29 5.88
C LEU A 109 -4.88 8.67 5.22
N ILE A 110 -5.98 9.38 5.48
CA ILE A 110 -6.25 10.68 4.85
C ILE A 110 -5.22 11.73 5.30
N ASP A 111 -4.88 11.75 6.59
CA ASP A 111 -3.81 12.60 7.12
C ASP A 111 -2.46 12.30 6.46
N SER A 112 -2.14 11.01 6.25
CA SER A 112 -0.90 10.63 5.55
C SER A 112 -0.88 11.13 4.11
N ALA A 113 -2.00 11.03 3.37
CA ALA A 113 -2.10 11.54 2.01
C ALA A 113 -1.93 13.07 1.96
N ILE A 114 -2.60 13.80 2.86
CA ILE A 114 -2.54 15.26 2.94
C ILE A 114 -1.12 15.72 3.28
N GLU A 115 -0.48 15.13 4.29
CA GLU A 115 0.87 15.49 4.70
C GLU A 115 1.91 15.18 3.62
N ALA A 116 1.81 14.00 2.97
CA ALA A 116 2.74 13.63 1.91
C ALA A 116 2.59 14.54 0.67
N ARG A 117 1.35 14.89 0.30
CA ARG A 117 1.08 15.84 -0.78
C ARG A 117 1.63 17.23 -0.46
N ALA A 118 1.45 17.72 0.77
CA ALA A 118 2.00 19.01 1.20
C ALA A 118 3.54 19.08 1.09
N ARG A 119 4.21 17.91 1.10
CA ARG A 119 5.67 17.76 0.93
C ARG A 119 6.10 17.56 -0.53
N GLY A 120 5.16 17.50 -1.48
CA GLY A 120 5.45 17.28 -2.90
C GLY A 120 5.76 15.83 -3.28
N VAL A 121 5.39 14.86 -2.43
CA VAL A 121 5.56 13.42 -2.69
C VAL A 121 4.55 12.99 -3.75
N PHE A 122 4.98 12.15 -4.71
CA PHE A 122 4.07 11.53 -5.67
C PHE A 122 3.30 10.38 -5.02
N LEU A 123 1.97 10.38 -5.13
CA LEU A 123 1.11 9.47 -4.41
C LEU A 123 0.41 8.47 -5.33
N ILE A 124 0.51 7.20 -4.96
CA ILE A 124 -0.32 6.12 -5.50
C ILE A 124 -1.24 5.63 -4.38
N GLY A 125 -2.55 5.64 -4.61
CA GLY A 125 -3.54 5.16 -3.64
C GLY A 125 -4.17 3.84 -4.07
N ILE A 126 -4.23 2.88 -3.16
CA ILE A 126 -4.88 1.58 -3.37
C ILE A 126 -5.95 1.39 -2.29
N SER A 127 -7.22 1.48 -2.69
CA SER A 127 -8.35 1.29 -1.79
C SER A 127 -9.63 1.00 -2.56
N SER A 128 -10.74 0.68 -1.89
CA SER A 128 -12.02 0.50 -2.58
C SER A 128 -12.70 1.83 -2.87
N ARG A 129 -13.08 2.06 -4.12
CA ARG A 129 -13.88 3.23 -4.51
C ARG A 129 -15.33 3.07 -4.08
N GLU A 130 -15.90 1.88 -4.24
CA GLU A 130 -17.29 1.58 -3.87
C GLU A 130 -17.53 1.76 -2.37
N HIS A 131 -16.61 1.27 -1.54
CA HIS A 131 -16.69 1.42 -0.09
C HIS A 131 -16.59 2.90 0.32
N ALA A 132 -15.62 3.62 -0.27
CA ALA A 132 -15.43 5.04 -0.05
C ALA A 132 -16.60 5.90 -0.55
N SER A 133 -17.30 5.54 -1.61
CA SER A 133 -18.44 6.33 -2.11
C SER A 133 -19.75 6.01 -1.38
N SER A 134 -19.91 4.77 -0.90
CA SER A 134 -21.17 4.30 -0.29
C SER A 134 -21.24 4.51 1.22
N THR A 135 -20.10 4.75 1.89
CA THR A 135 -20.10 5.06 3.32
C THR A 135 -20.69 6.45 3.57
N SER A 136 -21.58 6.61 4.55
CA SER A 136 -22.16 7.92 4.90
C SER A 136 -21.06 8.97 5.20
N PRO A 137 -21.16 10.22 4.72
CA PRO A 137 -20.26 11.31 5.10
C PRO A 137 -20.15 11.56 6.61
N GLU A 138 -21.19 11.20 7.37
CA GLU A 138 -21.24 11.36 8.84
C GLU A 138 -20.78 10.10 9.59
N HIS A 139 -20.31 9.07 8.88
CA HIS A 139 -19.85 7.84 9.52
C HIS A 139 -18.60 8.11 10.38
N PRO A 140 -18.55 7.69 11.66
CA PRO A 140 -17.49 8.05 12.60
C PRO A 140 -16.10 7.50 12.24
N ALA A 141 -16.02 6.54 11.31
CA ALA A 141 -14.73 6.07 10.79
C ALA A 141 -14.09 7.01 9.77
N ARG A 142 -14.87 7.95 9.20
CA ARG A 142 -14.36 8.88 8.19
C ARG A 142 -13.48 9.95 8.82
N HIS A 143 -12.46 10.36 8.08
CA HIS A 143 -11.72 11.57 8.38
C HIS A 143 -12.66 12.80 8.38
N PRO A 144 -12.49 13.78 9.30
CA PRO A 144 -13.35 14.96 9.40
C PRO A 144 -13.49 15.80 8.13
N THR A 145 -12.51 15.77 7.22
CA THR A 145 -12.62 16.48 5.92
C THR A 145 -13.55 15.79 4.92
N ARG A 146 -13.97 14.55 5.20
CA ARG A 146 -14.86 13.73 4.35
C ARG A 146 -14.28 13.40 2.97
N GLN A 147 -12.98 13.66 2.77
CA GLN A 147 -12.27 13.31 1.54
C GLN A 147 -12.04 11.80 1.46
N ASN A 148 -11.95 11.29 0.24
CA ASN A 148 -11.58 9.90 -0.03
C ASN A 148 -10.16 9.84 -0.57
N LEU A 149 -9.43 8.76 -0.29
CA LEU A 149 -8.05 8.57 -0.77
C LEU A 149 -7.94 8.78 -2.29
N HIS A 150 -8.91 8.26 -3.04
CA HIS A 150 -8.96 8.32 -4.51
C HIS A 150 -8.88 9.73 -5.09
N ASP A 151 -9.30 10.74 -4.34
CA ASP A 151 -9.30 12.15 -4.76
C ASP A 151 -8.04 12.89 -4.27
N LEU A 152 -7.24 12.23 -3.42
CA LEU A 152 -6.04 12.75 -2.78
C LEU A 152 -4.72 12.24 -3.39
N VAL A 153 -4.76 11.34 -4.36
CA VAL A 153 -3.57 10.71 -4.95
C VAL A 153 -3.43 11.03 -6.44
N ASP A 154 -2.21 10.92 -6.98
CA ASP A 154 -1.92 11.15 -8.40
C ASP A 154 -2.36 9.98 -9.29
N ILE A 155 -2.37 8.77 -8.72
CA ILE A 155 -2.87 7.54 -9.34
C ILE A 155 -3.66 6.75 -8.31
N ALA A 156 -4.93 6.51 -8.59
CA ALA A 156 -5.80 5.68 -7.76
C ALA A 156 -6.02 4.31 -8.43
N VAL A 157 -5.92 3.23 -7.65
CA VAL A 157 -6.24 1.85 -8.05
C VAL A 157 -7.38 1.34 -7.17
N ASP A 158 -8.50 0.98 -7.79
CA ASP A 158 -9.70 0.51 -7.10
C ASP A 158 -9.67 -1.01 -6.84
N THR A 159 -9.73 -1.39 -5.57
CA THR A 159 -9.65 -2.80 -5.15
C THR A 159 -10.99 -3.54 -5.22
N LYS A 160 -12.09 -2.85 -5.54
CA LYS A 160 -13.42 -3.45 -5.72
C LYS A 160 -13.97 -4.16 -4.47
N VAL A 161 -13.46 -3.80 -3.29
CA VAL A 161 -13.96 -4.35 -2.02
C VAL A 161 -15.32 -3.72 -1.73
N PRO A 162 -16.40 -4.49 -1.53
CA PRO A 162 -17.71 -3.91 -1.28
C PRO A 162 -17.78 -3.26 0.11
N ILE A 163 -18.88 -2.55 0.37
CA ILE A 163 -19.20 -2.14 1.74
C ILE A 163 -19.30 -3.38 2.65
N GLY A 164 -18.76 -3.29 3.86
CA GLY A 164 -18.71 -4.43 4.80
C GLY A 164 -17.56 -5.42 4.61
N ASP A 165 -16.83 -5.42 3.48
CA ASP A 165 -15.63 -6.23 3.19
C ASP A 165 -15.84 -7.76 3.12
N ALA A 166 -16.90 -8.26 3.72
CA ALA A 166 -17.28 -9.66 3.73
C ALA A 166 -18.21 -9.99 2.55
N VAL A 167 -18.07 -11.19 1.98
CA VAL A 167 -18.75 -11.54 0.70
C VAL A 167 -19.40 -12.93 0.68
N VAL A 168 -19.29 -13.70 1.76
CA VAL A 168 -19.86 -15.06 1.83
C VAL A 168 -21.09 -15.05 2.72
N GLN A 169 -22.22 -15.46 2.16
CA GLN A 169 -23.47 -15.65 2.90
C GLN A 169 -23.65 -17.10 3.31
N VAL A 170 -24.04 -17.30 4.57
CA VAL A 170 -24.39 -18.62 5.12
C VAL A 170 -25.88 -18.61 5.47
N PRO A 171 -26.69 -19.58 5.00
CA PRO A 171 -28.11 -19.63 5.30
C PRO A 171 -28.39 -19.53 6.81
N GLY A 172 -29.28 -18.61 7.19
CA GLY A 172 -29.63 -18.34 8.59
C GLY A 172 -28.77 -17.29 9.30
N MET A 173 -27.73 -16.76 8.65
CA MET A 173 -26.91 -15.67 9.17
C MET A 173 -27.28 -14.35 8.49
N SER A 174 -27.44 -13.28 9.27
CA SER A 174 -27.78 -11.94 8.76
C SER A 174 -26.58 -11.15 8.25
N GLN A 175 -25.36 -11.62 8.54
CA GLN A 175 -24.12 -10.91 8.28
C GLN A 175 -23.23 -11.74 7.35
N ASP A 176 -22.74 -11.13 6.28
CA ASP A 176 -21.75 -11.73 5.40
C ASP A 176 -20.43 -11.96 6.15
N ILE A 177 -19.72 -13.04 5.82
CA ILE A 177 -18.42 -13.42 6.38
C ILE A 177 -17.34 -13.49 5.29
N ALA A 178 -16.11 -13.85 5.69
CA ALA A 178 -14.93 -13.98 4.82
C ALA A 178 -14.55 -12.67 4.12
N ALA A 179 -13.87 -11.80 4.88
CA ALA A 179 -13.36 -10.53 4.37
C ALA A 179 -12.38 -10.72 3.20
N ILE A 180 -12.40 -9.82 2.23
CA ILE A 180 -11.60 -9.93 0.99
C ILE A 180 -10.51 -8.87 0.84
N SER A 181 -10.55 -7.79 1.62
CA SER A 181 -9.68 -6.62 1.45
C SER A 181 -8.20 -6.94 1.51
N THR A 182 -7.77 -7.82 2.42
CA THR A 182 -6.38 -8.28 2.51
C THR A 182 -5.94 -8.91 1.19
N PHE A 183 -6.74 -9.84 0.66
CA PHE A 183 -6.44 -10.49 -0.61
C PHE A 183 -6.49 -9.50 -1.78
N ALA A 184 -7.42 -8.54 -1.77
CA ALA A 184 -7.58 -7.57 -2.85
C ALA A 184 -6.40 -6.60 -2.90
N ASN A 185 -5.99 -6.08 -1.75
CA ASN A 185 -4.82 -5.22 -1.61
C ASN A 185 -3.54 -5.97 -2.02
N ALA A 186 -3.33 -7.18 -1.51
CA ALA A 186 -2.18 -8.02 -1.85
C ALA A 186 -2.14 -8.36 -3.35
N PHE A 187 -3.28 -8.69 -3.95
CA PHE A 187 -3.39 -8.98 -5.37
C PHE A 187 -3.07 -7.76 -6.23
N ALA A 188 -3.61 -6.58 -5.90
CA ALA A 188 -3.32 -5.34 -6.62
C ALA A 188 -1.84 -4.96 -6.54
N LEU A 189 -1.23 -5.09 -5.36
CA LEU A 189 0.19 -4.84 -5.15
C LEU A 189 1.09 -5.80 -5.94
N ASN A 190 0.80 -7.10 -5.91
CA ASN A 190 1.58 -8.08 -6.68
C ASN A 190 1.42 -7.87 -8.20
N CYS A 191 0.24 -7.44 -8.66
CA CYS A 191 0.04 -7.00 -10.04
C CYS A 191 0.93 -5.79 -10.39
N LEU A 192 1.11 -4.82 -9.49
CA LEU A 192 2.05 -3.71 -9.66
C LEU A 192 3.49 -4.19 -9.70
N VAL A 193 3.89 -5.13 -8.84
CA VAL A 193 5.24 -5.73 -8.85
C VAL A 193 5.51 -6.37 -10.21
N ILE A 194 4.62 -7.25 -10.70
CA ILE A 194 4.77 -7.94 -12.00
C ILE A 194 4.93 -6.92 -13.14
N ARG A 195 4.04 -5.93 -13.21
CA ARG A 195 4.07 -4.92 -14.28
C ARG A 195 5.31 -4.03 -14.19
N THR A 196 5.77 -3.70 -12.99
CA THR A 196 6.98 -2.89 -12.78
C THR A 196 8.22 -3.64 -13.26
N VAL A 197 8.34 -4.92 -12.87
CA VAL A 197 9.41 -5.81 -13.32
C VAL A 197 9.41 -5.95 -14.85
N SER A 198 8.24 -6.20 -15.47
CA SER A 198 8.11 -6.27 -16.94
C SER A 198 8.66 -5.01 -17.62
N LYS A 199 8.27 -3.83 -17.11
CA LYS A 199 8.70 -2.54 -17.67
C LYS A 199 10.20 -2.29 -17.49
N LEU A 200 10.80 -2.74 -16.40
CA LEU A 200 12.25 -2.64 -16.20
C LEU A 200 12.99 -3.54 -17.20
N ILE A 201 12.54 -4.78 -17.39
CA ILE A 201 13.10 -5.71 -18.37
C ILE A 201 12.95 -5.18 -19.80
N GLU A 202 11.79 -4.62 -20.17
CA GLU A 202 11.56 -3.96 -21.47
C GLU A 202 12.54 -2.80 -21.73
N ARG A 203 13.05 -2.16 -20.66
CA ARG A 203 14.07 -1.09 -20.72
C ARG A 203 15.50 -1.61 -20.68
N GLY A 204 15.72 -2.92 -20.64
CA GLY A 204 17.05 -3.54 -20.49
C GLY A 204 17.66 -3.37 -19.09
N ILE A 205 16.85 -3.07 -18.07
CA ILE A 205 17.29 -2.93 -16.68
C ILE A 205 17.00 -4.24 -15.95
N GLU A 206 18.02 -4.86 -15.36
CA GLU A 206 17.83 -6.00 -14.46
C GLU A 206 17.24 -5.51 -13.13
N PRO A 207 15.99 -5.89 -12.79
CA PRO A 207 15.36 -5.42 -11.56
C PRO A 207 15.97 -6.12 -10.34
N PRO A 208 16.36 -5.39 -9.28
CA PRO A 208 16.83 -6.02 -8.06
C PRO A 208 15.62 -6.61 -7.33
N VAL A 209 15.50 -7.93 -7.42
CA VAL A 209 14.43 -8.73 -6.83
C VAL A 209 15.03 -9.66 -5.79
N TRP A 210 14.42 -9.71 -4.61
CA TRP A 210 14.79 -10.65 -3.56
C TRP A 210 14.65 -12.09 -4.04
N ARG A 211 15.71 -12.87 -3.89
CA ARG A 211 15.66 -14.33 -4.00
C ARG A 211 15.28 -14.93 -2.65
N SER A 212 14.62 -16.08 -2.68
CA SER A 212 14.35 -16.83 -1.45
C SER A 212 15.69 -17.24 -0.82
N GLY A 213 15.96 -16.82 0.42
CA GLY A 213 17.15 -17.26 1.16
C GLY A 213 17.17 -18.77 1.41
N ASN A 214 15.99 -19.41 1.40
CA ASN A 214 15.86 -20.86 1.48
C ASN A 214 16.14 -21.60 0.15
N ALA A 215 16.43 -20.87 -0.94
CA ALA A 215 16.80 -21.46 -2.22
C ALA A 215 18.33 -21.48 -2.39
N PRO A 216 18.89 -22.48 -3.08
CA PRO A 216 20.32 -22.51 -3.39
C PRO A 216 20.78 -21.22 -4.08
N GLY A 217 21.81 -20.58 -3.55
CA GLY A 217 22.34 -19.32 -4.08
C GLY A 217 21.52 -18.06 -3.75
N GLY A 218 20.50 -18.18 -2.89
CA GLY A 218 19.60 -17.10 -2.51
C GLY A 218 20.29 -16.00 -1.71
N ASP A 219 21.01 -16.39 -0.66
CA ASP A 219 21.74 -15.46 0.21
C ASP A 219 22.84 -14.72 -0.55
N GLU A 220 23.62 -15.43 -1.37
CA GLU A 220 24.68 -14.84 -2.19
C GLU A 220 24.12 -13.85 -3.23
N ALA A 221 22.96 -14.15 -3.81
CA ALA A 221 22.30 -13.23 -4.74
C ALA A 221 21.77 -11.98 -4.05
N ASN A 222 21.18 -12.12 -2.86
CA ASN A 222 20.66 -11.01 -2.07
C ASN A 222 21.80 -10.12 -1.55
N ALA A 223 22.90 -10.72 -1.08
CA ALA A 223 24.06 -10.01 -0.55
C ALA A 223 24.67 -9.00 -1.55
N ARG A 224 24.55 -9.26 -2.87
CA ARG A 224 25.00 -8.33 -3.93
C ARG A 224 24.33 -6.97 -3.85
N PHE A 225 23.12 -6.90 -3.33
CA PHE A 225 22.29 -5.71 -3.32
C PHE A 225 22.02 -5.18 -1.91
N ILE A 226 22.03 -6.04 -0.87
CA ILE A 226 21.74 -5.63 0.53
C ILE A 226 22.57 -4.42 0.95
N ALA A 227 23.87 -4.40 0.64
CA ALA A 227 24.76 -3.29 0.99
C ALA A 227 24.27 -1.94 0.42
N ASN A 228 23.63 -1.95 -0.75
CA ASN A 228 23.09 -0.74 -1.39
C ASN A 228 21.81 -0.25 -0.69
N PHE A 229 21.07 -1.11 0.02
CA PHE A 229 19.77 -0.77 0.61
C PHE A 229 19.79 -0.62 2.13
N HIS A 230 20.69 -1.29 2.84
CA HIS A 230 20.77 -1.30 4.31
C HIS A 230 20.73 0.10 4.94
N ASN A 231 21.46 1.06 4.37
CA ASN A 231 21.51 2.43 4.92
C ASN A 231 20.39 3.36 4.42
N ARG A 232 19.57 2.88 3.48
CA ARG A 232 18.51 3.69 2.82
C ARG A 232 17.12 3.26 3.27
N VAL A 233 16.93 1.97 3.52
CA VAL A 233 15.65 1.39 3.94
C VAL A 233 15.65 1.26 5.45
N ARG A 234 14.89 2.11 6.13
CA ARG A 234 14.87 2.22 7.61
C ARG A 234 14.53 0.92 8.36
N ALA A 235 13.81 0.00 7.72
CA ALA A 235 13.34 -1.25 8.33
C ALA A 235 14.23 -2.47 8.01
N LEU A 236 15.35 -2.29 7.30
CA LEU A 236 16.43 -3.28 7.17
C LEU A 236 17.47 -3.07 8.28
#